data_AF-A0AAJ5CII2-F1
#
_entry.id   AF-A0AAJ5CII2-F1
#
_cell.length_a   1.000
_cell.length_b   1.000
_cell.length_c   1.000
_cell.angle_alpha   90.00
_cell.angle_beta   90.00
_cell.angle_gamma   90.00
#
_symmetry.space_group_name_H-M   'P 1'
#
loop_
_entity.id
_entity.type
_entity.pdbx_description
1 polymer ?
#
loop_
_entity_poly.entity_id
_entity_poly.type
_entity_poly.pdbx_seq_one_letter_code
_entity_poly.pdbx_strand_id
1 'polypeptide(L)'
;MTDGGRERSGRGRSALPGTSARSAVVLLFVLLLMLAAGCGTGSGGTGGSEASPQHVYVRALDKARKSLFQGDLAYDDPRRMHLEAGQQTPFHITVSGGWRNSTNAHGHSSVDVGAIVGVRLRCHGDAVCSSDSSVRQPVLTKEDRAQWIWWITPRTAGPLPLSITVTTYLQNSDTVLRETTIPLEARAQAEPRGFFTVVWDWLRTGWGVFVGFTTGVGAVWGTWSLITGAVRRLRRSQASADDSPEPHPEDTPPPVGEPRGTQ
;
A
#
# COMPACT_ATOMS: atom_id res chain seq x y z
N MET A 1 5.36 -22.36 12.39
CA MET A 1 6.58 -22.29 13.23
C MET A 1 7.34 -21.04 12.83
N THR A 2 7.86 -20.30 13.81
CA THR A 2 8.24 -18.86 13.83
C THR A 2 7.01 -17.95 13.92
N ASP A 3 6.47 -17.59 15.09
CA ASP A 3 7.07 -17.10 16.36
C ASP A 3 7.92 -15.84 16.17
N GLY A 4 7.49 -14.75 16.83
CA GLY A 4 8.04 -13.41 16.62
C GLY A 4 7.24 -12.31 17.31
N GLY A 5 6.92 -12.52 18.59
CA GLY A 5 6.36 -11.49 19.47
C GLY A 5 7.33 -10.34 19.73
N ARG A 6 6.80 -9.11 19.79
CA ARG A 6 7.49 -7.97 20.42
C ARG A 6 6.48 -6.95 20.94
N GLU A 7 5.92 -7.22 22.11
CA GLU A 7 5.29 -6.20 22.95
C GLU A 7 6.36 -5.24 23.47
N ARG A 8 6.27 -3.95 23.08
CA ARG A 8 6.98 -2.87 23.76
C ARG A 8 6.02 -2.17 24.70
N SER A 9 6.03 -2.62 25.95
CA SER A 9 5.47 -1.93 27.10
C SER A 9 6.23 -0.62 27.37
N GLY A 10 5.68 0.50 26.89
CA GLY A 10 6.12 1.84 27.25
C GLY A 10 5.41 2.35 28.51
N ARG A 11 5.99 2.09 29.69
CA ARG A 11 5.61 2.76 30.95
C ARG A 11 6.08 4.22 30.92
N GLY A 12 5.17 5.13 30.57
CA GLY A 12 5.34 6.57 30.79
C GLY A 12 5.01 6.92 32.24
N ARG A 13 6.04 7.29 33.02
CA ARG A 13 5.93 7.77 34.40
C ARG A 13 5.21 9.11 34.44
N SER A 14 4.13 9.17 35.21
CA SER A 14 3.44 10.39 35.63
C SER A 14 4.30 11.12 36.68
N ALA A 15 4.81 12.30 36.32
CA ALA A 15 5.41 13.25 37.26
C ALA A 15 4.32 14.22 37.74
N LEU A 16 3.94 14.10 39.02
CA LEU A 16 3.06 15.05 39.69
C LEU A 16 3.87 16.29 40.11
N PRO A 17 3.49 17.52 39.72
CA PRO A 17 4.13 18.72 40.22
C PRO A 17 3.70 18.99 41.67
N GLY A 18 4.70 19.29 42.52
CA GLY A 18 4.55 19.61 43.93
C GLY A 18 3.67 20.85 44.16
N THR A 19 2.62 20.65 44.96
CA THR A 19 1.71 21.69 45.42
C THR A 19 2.37 22.51 46.53
N SER A 20 2.73 23.75 46.21
CA SER A 20 3.22 24.73 47.17
C SER A 20 2.07 25.19 48.08
N ALA A 21 2.32 25.27 49.39
CA ALA A 21 1.34 25.57 50.44
C ALA A 21 0.66 26.96 50.34
N ARG A 22 0.93 27.74 49.29
CA ARG A 22 0.28 29.03 49.03
C ARG A 22 -0.99 28.93 48.16
N SER A 23 -1.22 27.80 47.47
CA SER A 23 -2.43 27.61 46.65
C SER A 23 -3.68 27.20 47.44
N ALA A 24 -3.54 26.70 48.66
CA ALA A 24 -4.68 26.28 49.48
C ALA A 24 -5.55 27.46 49.94
N VAL A 25 -4.96 28.64 50.17
CA VAL A 25 -5.67 29.83 50.66
C VAL A 25 -6.51 30.48 49.55
N VAL A 26 -6.03 30.48 48.30
CA VAL A 26 -6.77 31.04 47.16
C VAL A 26 -7.97 30.17 46.78
N LEU A 27 -7.81 28.84 46.83
CA LEU A 27 -8.90 27.90 46.56
C LEU A 27 -10.02 27.98 47.60
N LEU A 28 -9.68 28.18 48.88
CA LEU A 28 -10.67 28.37 49.94
C LEU A 28 -11.46 29.68 49.77
N PHE A 29 -10.81 30.76 49.33
CA PHE A 29 -11.47 32.07 49.13
C PHE A 29 -12.41 32.07 47.91
N VAL A 30 -12.05 31.38 46.83
CA VAL A 30 -12.93 31.20 45.65
C VAL A 30 -14.13 30.31 45.98
N LEU A 31 -13.95 29.27 46.81
CA LEU A 31 -15.06 28.43 47.27
C LEU A 31 -16.04 29.20 48.18
N LEU A 32 -15.53 30.08 49.03
CA LEU A 32 -16.36 30.90 49.93
C LEU A 32 -17.16 31.98 49.18
N LEU A 33 -16.59 32.56 48.11
CA LEU A 33 -17.30 33.49 47.23
C LEU A 33 -18.40 32.81 46.41
N MET A 34 -18.24 31.53 46.07
CA MET A 34 -19.28 30.75 45.39
C MET A 34 -20.47 30.40 46.32
N LEU A 35 -20.26 30.25 47.63
CA LEU A 35 -21.36 29.97 48.56
C LEU A 35 -22.25 31.20 48.87
N ALA A 36 -21.72 32.42 48.74
CA ALA A 36 -22.48 33.64 49.06
C ALA A 36 -23.44 34.09 47.96
N ALA A 37 -23.35 33.54 46.74
CA ALA A 37 -24.25 33.88 45.63
C ALA A 37 -25.52 32.99 45.56
N GLY A 38 -25.70 32.06 46.50
CA GLY A 38 -26.69 30.98 46.40
C GLY A 38 -28.07 31.21 47.04
N CYS A 39 -28.35 32.36 47.64
CA CYS A 39 -29.64 32.63 48.29
C CYS A 39 -30.39 33.79 47.60
N GLY A 40 -30.92 33.50 46.42
CA GLY A 40 -31.86 34.36 45.70
C GLY A 40 -33.14 33.57 45.39
N THR A 41 -33.95 33.32 46.41
CA THR A 41 -35.27 32.66 46.31
C THR A 41 -36.28 33.63 45.72
N GLY A 42 -36.24 33.80 44.39
CA GLY A 42 -37.25 34.50 43.61
C GLY A 42 -38.30 33.53 43.06
N SER A 43 -39.27 33.18 43.90
CA SER A 43 -40.49 32.47 43.50
C SER A 43 -41.41 33.41 42.73
N GLY A 44 -41.19 33.53 41.42
CA GLY A 44 -42.04 34.28 40.50
C GLY A 44 -42.40 33.42 39.30
N GLY A 45 -43.53 32.74 39.37
CA GLY A 45 -44.01 31.81 38.36
C GLY A 45 -44.16 32.45 36.97
N THR A 46 -43.51 31.84 36.00
CA THR A 46 -44.10 31.66 34.67
C THR A 46 -44.03 30.17 34.39
N GLY A 47 -45.18 29.50 34.46
CA GLY A 47 -45.35 28.11 34.03
C GLY A 47 -45.18 27.99 32.52
N GLY A 48 -43.96 28.25 32.04
CA GLY A 48 -43.54 27.89 30.70
C GLY A 48 -43.43 26.38 30.68
N SER A 49 -44.44 25.72 30.09
CA SER A 49 -44.44 24.29 29.80
C SER A 49 -43.06 23.91 29.26
N GLU A 50 -42.25 23.26 30.09
CA GLU A 50 -40.88 22.91 29.77
C GLU A 50 -40.95 22.05 28.51
N ALA A 51 -40.43 22.60 27.40
CA ALA A 51 -40.56 21.95 26.11
C ALA A 51 -40.00 20.54 26.24
N SER A 52 -40.83 19.53 25.92
CA SER A 52 -40.40 18.13 25.96
C SER A 52 -39.01 17.98 25.32
N PRO A 53 -38.07 17.25 25.94
CA PRO A 53 -36.72 17.05 25.41
C PRO A 53 -36.70 16.61 23.94
N GLN A 54 -37.72 15.85 23.53
CA GLN A 54 -37.91 15.43 22.13
C GLN A 54 -38.15 16.62 21.19
N HIS A 55 -38.96 17.58 21.59
CA HIS A 55 -39.24 18.77 20.77
C HIS A 55 -38.00 19.66 20.63
N VAL A 56 -37.17 19.76 21.68
CA VAL A 56 -35.87 20.46 21.62
C VAL A 56 -34.94 19.76 20.62
N TYR A 57 -34.86 18.43 20.65
CA TYR A 57 -34.04 17.65 19.71
C TYR A 57 -34.52 17.78 18.26
N VAL A 58 -35.82 17.65 17.99
CA VAL A 58 -36.38 17.80 16.64
C VAL A 58 -36.09 19.20 16.09
N ARG A 59 -36.28 20.25 16.90
CA ARG A 59 -35.96 21.63 16.51
C ARG A 59 -34.47 21.80 16.22
N ALA A 60 -33.59 21.18 17.00
CA ALA A 60 -32.15 21.21 16.75
C ALA A 60 -31.78 20.50 15.43
N LEU A 61 -32.41 19.36 15.13
CA LEU A 61 -32.22 18.62 13.89
C LEU A 61 -32.66 19.43 12.66
N ASP A 62 -33.83 20.07 12.73
CA ASP A 62 -34.34 20.92 11.65
C ASP A 62 -33.45 22.13 11.42
N LYS A 63 -32.96 22.76 12.50
CA LYS A 63 -31.98 23.86 12.40
C LYS A 63 -30.69 23.37 11.73
N ALA A 64 -30.18 22.20 12.12
CA ALA A 64 -28.95 21.64 11.56
C ALA A 64 -29.09 21.27 10.08
N ARG A 65 -30.24 20.74 9.65
CA ARG A 65 -30.50 20.48 8.22
C ARG A 65 -30.55 21.77 7.41
N LYS A 66 -31.18 22.82 7.95
CA LYS A 66 -31.26 24.14 7.30
C LYS A 66 -29.92 24.88 7.24
N SER A 67 -28.96 24.54 8.11
CA SER A 67 -27.61 25.10 8.05
C SER A 67 -26.69 24.40 7.05
N LEU A 68 -27.11 23.27 6.48
CA LEU A 68 -26.36 22.65 5.41
C LEU A 68 -26.33 23.54 4.17
N PHE A 69 -25.25 23.49 3.41
CA PHE A 69 -25.09 24.19 2.13
C PHE A 69 -24.52 23.25 1.07
N GLN A 70 -24.61 23.63 -0.20
CA GLN A 70 -24.07 22.83 -1.30
C GLN A 70 -22.54 22.94 -1.35
N GLY A 71 -21.88 21.79 -1.31
CA GLY A 71 -20.46 21.60 -1.58
C GLY A 71 -20.24 20.80 -2.88
N ASP A 72 -18.98 20.53 -3.18
CA ASP A 72 -18.55 19.73 -4.33
C ASP A 72 -17.95 18.41 -3.87
N LEU A 73 -18.34 17.33 -4.53
CA LEU A 73 -17.73 16.02 -4.42
C LEU A 73 -16.91 15.76 -5.68
N ALA A 74 -15.61 15.65 -5.52
CA ALA A 74 -14.65 15.28 -6.54
C ALA A 74 -14.12 13.86 -6.31
N TYR A 75 -14.02 13.05 -7.37
CA TYR A 75 -13.48 11.68 -7.27
C TYR A 75 -12.72 11.26 -8.53
N ASP A 76 -11.88 10.23 -8.39
CA ASP A 76 -11.17 9.59 -9.50
C ASP A 76 -12.17 8.93 -10.46
N ASP A 77 -11.99 9.07 -11.78
CA ASP A 77 -12.88 8.43 -12.77
C ASP A 77 -12.57 6.93 -12.87
N PRO A 78 -13.45 6.05 -12.37
CA PRO A 78 -13.20 4.62 -12.33
C PRO A 78 -13.07 3.96 -13.71
N ARG A 79 -13.51 4.64 -14.78
CA ARG A 79 -13.35 4.15 -16.16
C ARG A 79 -11.95 4.39 -16.72
N ARG A 80 -11.22 5.37 -16.16
CA ARG A 80 -9.84 5.71 -16.54
C ARG A 80 -8.81 5.07 -15.62
N MET A 81 -9.25 4.50 -14.51
CA MET A 81 -8.37 3.75 -13.63
C MET A 81 -7.98 2.43 -14.28
N HIS A 82 -6.69 2.15 -14.29
CA HIS A 82 -6.14 0.86 -14.69
C HIS A 82 -6.33 -0.14 -13.55
N LEU A 83 -7.58 -0.52 -13.29
CA LEU A 83 -7.89 -1.56 -12.31
C LEU A 83 -7.49 -2.91 -12.90
N GLU A 84 -6.67 -3.67 -12.20
CA GLU A 84 -6.26 -5.01 -12.60
C GLU A 84 -6.76 -6.03 -11.56
N ALA A 85 -7.18 -7.20 -12.02
CA ALA A 85 -7.55 -8.29 -11.13
C ALA A 85 -6.37 -8.70 -10.24
N GLY A 86 -6.60 -8.81 -8.93
CA GLY A 86 -5.58 -9.12 -7.93
C GLY A 86 -4.76 -7.92 -7.45
N GLN A 87 -4.80 -6.78 -8.14
CA GLN A 87 -4.03 -5.59 -7.76
C GLN A 87 -4.86 -4.62 -6.92
N GLN A 88 -4.20 -3.97 -5.95
CA GLN A 88 -4.77 -2.92 -5.13
C GLN A 88 -4.50 -1.54 -5.76
N THR A 89 -5.56 -0.79 -6.07
CA THR A 89 -5.46 0.55 -6.68
C THR A 89 -6.08 1.60 -5.75
N PRO A 90 -5.41 2.75 -5.53
CA PRO A 90 -5.95 3.81 -4.68
C PRO A 90 -7.03 4.60 -5.44
N PHE A 91 -8.11 4.95 -4.74
CA PHE A 91 -9.26 5.72 -5.20
C PHE A 91 -9.46 6.92 -4.30
N HIS A 92 -9.27 8.12 -4.84
CA HIS A 92 -9.35 9.37 -4.10
C HIS A 92 -10.74 9.97 -4.19
N ILE A 93 -11.24 10.43 -3.05
CA ILE A 93 -12.49 11.18 -2.94
C ILE A 93 -12.19 12.44 -2.16
N THR A 94 -12.62 13.59 -2.68
CA THR A 94 -12.52 14.89 -2.03
C THR A 94 -13.92 15.46 -1.87
N VAL A 95 -14.23 15.98 -0.68
CA VAL A 95 -15.41 16.84 -0.46
C VAL A 95 -14.91 18.22 -0.09
N SER A 96 -15.39 19.24 -0.78
CA SER A 96 -15.11 20.65 -0.46
C SER A 96 -16.38 21.42 -0.18
N GLY A 97 -16.29 22.37 0.77
CA GLY A 97 -17.40 23.26 1.07
C GLY A 97 -17.72 24.28 -0.03
N GLY A 98 -16.72 24.62 -0.84
CA GLY A 98 -16.85 25.57 -1.93
C GLY A 98 -17.02 24.86 -3.27
N TRP A 99 -17.87 25.43 -4.12
CA TRP A 99 -17.88 25.11 -5.55
C TRP A 99 -16.61 25.70 -6.17
N ARG A 100 -15.55 24.89 -6.26
CA ARG A 100 -14.39 25.19 -7.09
C ARG A 100 -14.25 24.01 -8.03
N ASN A 101 -14.21 24.27 -9.34
CA ASN A 101 -13.80 23.26 -10.30
C ASN A 101 -12.41 22.77 -9.90
N SER A 102 -12.34 21.65 -9.18
CA SER A 102 -11.10 20.94 -8.96
C SER A 102 -10.62 20.50 -10.34
N THR A 103 -9.61 21.18 -10.88
CA THR A 103 -9.07 20.93 -12.22
C THR A 103 -8.54 19.51 -12.42
N ASN A 104 -8.34 18.76 -11.33
CA ASN A 104 -7.81 17.40 -11.34
C ASN A 104 -8.88 16.32 -11.09
N ALA A 105 -10.11 16.71 -10.80
CA ALA A 105 -11.19 15.77 -10.58
C ALA A 105 -11.82 15.38 -11.92
N HIS A 106 -12.09 14.10 -12.09
CA HIS A 106 -12.62 13.57 -13.34
C HIS A 106 -14.15 13.37 -13.29
N GLY A 107 -14.72 13.25 -12.09
CA GLY A 107 -16.15 13.31 -11.82
C GLY A 107 -16.47 14.34 -10.74
N HIS A 108 -17.61 15.03 -10.90
CA HIS A 108 -18.14 16.01 -9.94
C HIS A 108 -19.59 15.71 -9.61
N SER A 109 -19.99 15.99 -8.37
CA SER A 109 -21.38 15.93 -7.95
C SER A 109 -21.63 16.90 -6.80
N SER A 110 -22.81 17.52 -6.79
CA SER A 110 -23.23 18.39 -5.70
C SER A 110 -23.62 17.56 -4.49
N VAL A 111 -23.14 17.93 -3.30
CA VAL A 111 -23.47 17.27 -2.03
C VAL A 111 -23.77 18.28 -0.94
N ASP A 112 -24.70 17.96 -0.03
CA ASP A 112 -24.98 18.81 1.13
C ASP A 112 -23.84 18.64 2.17
N VAL A 113 -23.28 19.75 2.64
CA VAL A 113 -22.17 19.84 3.61
C VAL A 113 -22.46 20.94 4.65
N GLY A 114 -21.51 21.28 5.54
CA GLY A 114 -21.72 22.19 6.67
C GLY A 114 -21.83 21.48 8.02
N ALA A 115 -21.27 20.27 8.10
CA ALA A 115 -21.29 19.41 9.28
C ALA A 115 -20.13 18.40 9.23
N ILE A 116 -20.17 17.36 10.07
CA ILE A 116 -19.27 16.21 9.91
C ILE A 116 -19.74 15.42 8.69
N VAL A 117 -18.87 15.26 7.71
CA VAL A 117 -19.12 14.47 6.50
C VAL A 117 -18.44 13.12 6.66
N GLY A 118 -19.13 12.06 6.27
CA GLY A 118 -18.50 10.77 6.06
C GLY A 118 -18.68 10.26 4.66
N VAL A 119 -17.66 9.63 4.14
CA VAL A 119 -17.64 9.07 2.79
C VAL A 119 -17.39 7.58 2.89
N ARG A 120 -18.19 6.79 2.19
CA ARG A 120 -18.03 5.34 2.05
C ARG A 120 -17.98 4.97 0.58
N LEU A 121 -17.02 4.12 0.22
CA LEU A 121 -16.98 3.46 -1.08
C LEU A 121 -17.47 2.01 -0.91
N ARG A 122 -18.44 1.62 -1.72
CA ARG A 122 -18.92 0.23 -1.80
C ARG A 122 -18.55 -0.36 -3.14
N CYS A 123 -17.85 -1.49 -3.08
CA CYS A 123 -17.62 -2.39 -4.20
C CYS A 123 -18.80 -3.37 -4.31
N HIS A 124 -19.31 -3.58 -5.50
CA HIS A 124 -20.29 -4.63 -5.80
C HIS A 124 -19.62 -5.76 -6.59
N GLY A 125 -20.10 -7.00 -6.44
CA GLY A 125 -19.50 -8.15 -7.12
C GLY A 125 -18.20 -8.64 -6.47
N ASP A 126 -17.28 -9.16 -7.26
CA ASP A 126 -16.06 -9.83 -6.78
C ASP A 126 -14.90 -8.83 -6.62
N ALA A 127 -15.06 -7.86 -5.73
CA ALA A 127 -14.04 -6.88 -5.38
C ALA A 127 -14.12 -6.47 -3.91
N VAL A 128 -12.98 -6.06 -3.35
CA VAL A 128 -12.88 -5.57 -1.97
C VAL A 128 -12.55 -4.08 -2.00
N CYS A 129 -13.30 -3.30 -1.23
CA CYS A 129 -13.05 -1.88 -0.99
C CYS A 129 -12.66 -1.70 0.48
N SER A 130 -11.46 -1.19 0.76
CA SER A 130 -10.99 -0.90 2.13
C SER A 130 -10.61 0.56 2.28
N SER A 131 -11.01 1.20 3.36
CA SER A 131 -10.65 2.61 3.62
C SER A 131 -9.26 2.71 4.25
N ASP A 132 -8.46 3.67 3.79
CA ASP A 132 -7.18 4.05 4.40
C ASP A 132 -7.32 5.27 5.32
N SER A 133 -8.42 6.02 5.17
CA SER A 133 -8.69 7.29 5.84
C SER A 133 -9.77 7.18 6.91
N SER A 134 -9.87 8.18 7.80
CA SER A 134 -11.00 8.25 8.72
C SER A 134 -12.32 8.39 7.95
N VAL A 135 -13.31 7.57 8.33
CA VAL A 135 -14.62 7.57 7.64
C VAL A 135 -15.34 8.91 7.80
N ARG A 136 -15.05 9.69 8.85
CA ARG A 136 -15.69 10.97 9.17
C ARG A 136 -14.66 12.10 9.29
N GLN A 137 -14.93 13.24 8.66
CA GLN A 137 -14.12 14.45 8.70
C GLN A 137 -15.02 15.71 8.69
N PRO A 138 -14.63 16.81 9.34
CA PRO A 138 -15.40 18.04 9.33
C PRO A 138 -15.29 18.79 8.00
N VAL A 139 -16.42 19.24 7.47
CA VAL A 139 -16.49 20.24 6.37
C VAL A 139 -17.57 21.24 6.76
N LEU A 140 -17.17 22.25 7.55
CA LEU A 140 -18.07 23.17 8.25
C LEU A 140 -18.26 24.48 7.50
N THR A 141 -17.25 24.92 6.74
CA THR A 141 -17.22 26.18 5.99
C THR A 141 -17.01 25.95 4.50
N LYS A 142 -17.13 27.01 3.68
CA LYS A 142 -16.92 26.92 2.23
C LYS A 142 -15.44 26.77 1.85
N GLU A 143 -14.55 27.06 2.79
CA GLU A 143 -13.11 26.99 2.64
C GLU A 143 -12.57 25.61 3.03
N ASP A 144 -13.36 24.84 3.78
CA ASP A 144 -12.98 23.52 4.25
C ASP A 144 -12.92 22.50 3.11
N ARG A 145 -11.97 21.57 3.24
CA ARG A 145 -11.76 20.44 2.33
C ARG A 145 -11.37 19.22 3.14
N ALA A 146 -11.98 18.08 2.81
CA ALA A 146 -11.67 16.78 3.36
C ALA A 146 -11.37 15.78 2.24
N GLN A 147 -10.47 14.84 2.50
CA GLN A 147 -10.04 13.84 1.53
C GLN A 147 -10.08 12.44 2.14
N TRP A 148 -10.54 11.49 1.34
CA TRP A 148 -10.58 10.08 1.65
C TRP A 148 -9.80 9.30 0.60
N ILE A 149 -9.11 8.27 1.07
CA ILE A 149 -8.40 7.32 0.21
C ILE A 149 -9.00 5.95 0.49
N TRP A 150 -9.41 5.31 -0.60
CA TRP A 150 -9.92 3.95 -0.60
C TRP A 150 -9.03 3.09 -1.46
N TRP A 151 -8.86 1.83 -1.08
CA TRP A 151 -8.18 0.85 -1.88
C TRP A 151 -9.21 -0.08 -2.50
N ILE A 152 -9.14 -0.25 -3.81
CA ILE A 152 -9.99 -1.15 -4.58
C ILE A 152 -9.14 -2.34 -5.02
N THR A 153 -9.59 -3.55 -4.72
CA THR A 153 -8.95 -4.80 -5.16
C THR A 153 -9.98 -5.67 -5.87
N PRO A 154 -10.06 -5.60 -7.21
CA PRO A 154 -10.86 -6.52 -8.00
C PRO A 154 -10.29 -7.94 -7.89
N ARG A 155 -11.12 -8.96 -7.73
CA ARG A 155 -10.67 -10.37 -7.71
C ARG A 155 -10.74 -11.00 -9.10
N THR A 156 -11.68 -10.56 -9.93
CA THR A 156 -11.85 -11.02 -11.30
C THR A 156 -11.85 -9.84 -12.28
N ALA A 157 -11.41 -10.10 -13.51
CA ALA A 157 -11.57 -9.16 -14.61
C ALA A 157 -13.05 -9.02 -15.01
N GLY A 158 -13.45 -7.83 -15.45
CA GLY A 158 -14.81 -7.57 -15.91
C GLY A 158 -15.39 -6.24 -15.41
N PRO A 159 -16.69 -6.00 -15.67
CA PRO A 159 -17.41 -4.85 -15.12
C PRO A 159 -17.39 -4.89 -13.59
N LEU A 160 -17.13 -3.74 -12.97
CA LEU A 160 -17.08 -3.58 -11.53
C LEU A 160 -17.97 -2.40 -11.13
N PRO A 161 -19.21 -2.65 -10.68
CA PRO A 161 -20.07 -1.59 -10.18
C PRO A 161 -19.53 -1.07 -8.85
N LEU A 162 -19.45 0.24 -8.73
CA LEU A 162 -19.03 0.93 -7.52
C LEU A 162 -20.14 1.90 -7.10
N SER A 163 -20.15 2.28 -5.82
CA SER A 163 -21.02 3.36 -5.36
C SER A 163 -20.35 4.15 -4.25
N ILE A 164 -20.42 5.48 -4.35
CA ILE A 164 -19.98 6.39 -3.30
C ILE A 164 -21.21 6.81 -2.51
N THR A 165 -21.15 6.69 -1.20
CA THR A 165 -22.17 7.22 -0.28
C THR A 165 -21.54 8.33 0.55
N VAL A 166 -22.07 9.53 0.42
CA VAL A 166 -21.71 10.71 1.21
C VAL A 166 -22.81 10.96 2.23
N THR A 167 -22.45 10.98 3.51
CA THR A 167 -23.39 11.15 4.62
C THR A 167 -22.97 12.35 5.46
N THR A 168 -23.88 13.28 5.72
CA THR A 168 -23.66 14.34 6.72
C THR A 168 -24.28 13.94 8.05
N TYR A 169 -23.53 14.16 9.12
CA TYR A 169 -23.91 13.78 10.48
C TYR A 169 -24.11 15.02 11.34
N LEU A 170 -25.03 14.92 12.30
CA LEU A 170 -25.18 15.92 13.34
C LEU A 170 -24.02 15.83 14.33
N GLN A 171 -23.07 16.75 14.23
CA GLN A 171 -21.88 16.78 15.10
C GLN A 171 -21.16 15.41 15.12
N ASN A 172 -20.79 14.90 16.30
CA ASN A 172 -20.13 13.60 16.47
C ASN A 172 -21.12 12.44 16.71
N SER A 173 -22.42 12.64 16.45
CA SER A 173 -23.43 11.59 16.62
C SER A 173 -23.56 10.72 15.37
N ASP A 174 -24.29 9.61 15.49
CA ASP A 174 -24.69 8.77 14.37
C ASP A 174 -25.99 9.25 13.70
N THR A 175 -26.53 10.41 14.08
CA THR A 175 -27.72 10.98 13.46
C THR A 175 -27.38 11.55 12.08
N VAL A 176 -27.98 10.95 11.05
CA VAL A 176 -27.83 11.38 9.66
C VAL A 176 -28.70 12.60 9.38
N LEU A 177 -28.08 13.66 8.87
CA LEU A 177 -28.75 14.86 8.37
C LEU A 177 -29.18 14.70 6.92
N ARG A 178 -28.26 14.21 6.08
CA ARG A 178 -28.46 13.93 4.66
C ARG A 178 -27.57 12.77 4.21
N GLU A 179 -28.03 12.05 3.20
CA GLU A 179 -27.27 11.01 2.53
C GLU A 179 -27.45 11.13 1.01
N THR A 180 -26.35 11.08 0.27
CA THR A 180 -26.31 11.10 -1.19
C THR A 180 -25.52 9.90 -1.67
N THR A 181 -26.08 9.12 -2.60
CA THR A 181 -25.39 7.96 -3.20
C THR A 181 -25.20 8.19 -4.70
N ILE A 182 -23.98 7.97 -5.17
CA ILE A 182 -23.59 8.15 -6.57
C ILE A 182 -23.15 6.80 -7.12
N PRO A 183 -23.89 6.23 -8.09
CA PRO A 183 -23.48 5.00 -8.75
C PRO A 183 -22.34 5.28 -9.73
N LEU A 184 -21.40 4.35 -9.79
CA LEU A 184 -20.21 4.43 -10.62
C LEU A 184 -19.98 3.09 -11.32
N GLU A 185 -19.42 3.14 -12.52
CA GLU A 185 -19.08 1.94 -13.28
C GLU A 185 -17.58 1.93 -13.56
N ALA A 186 -16.91 0.91 -13.05
CA ALA A 186 -15.50 0.62 -13.33
C ALA A 186 -15.38 -0.63 -14.19
N ARG A 187 -14.17 -0.89 -14.71
CA ARG A 187 -13.85 -2.15 -15.36
C ARG A 187 -12.47 -2.62 -14.93
N ALA A 188 -12.41 -3.81 -14.35
CA ALA A 188 -11.16 -4.48 -14.05
C ALA A 188 -10.65 -5.21 -15.30
N GLN A 189 -9.37 -5.04 -15.59
CA GLN A 189 -8.67 -5.75 -16.64
C GLN A 189 -8.15 -7.08 -16.07
N ALA A 190 -7.97 -8.06 -16.95
CA ALA A 190 -7.24 -9.27 -16.56
C ALA A 190 -5.82 -8.85 -16.22
N GLU A 191 -5.30 -9.37 -15.10
CA GLU A 191 -3.89 -9.25 -14.76
C GLU A 191 -3.11 -9.63 -16.03
N PRO A 192 -2.24 -8.74 -16.56
CA PRO A 192 -1.37 -9.10 -17.65
C PRO A 192 -0.43 -10.16 -17.07
N ARG A 193 -0.87 -11.43 -17.19
CA ARG A 193 -0.19 -12.60 -16.67
C ARG A 193 1.27 -12.39 -17.00
N GLY A 194 2.09 -12.28 -15.95
CA GLY A 194 3.54 -12.16 -16.02
C GLY A 194 4.21 -13.38 -16.65
N PHE A 195 3.57 -14.06 -17.60
CA PHE A 195 4.21 -15.01 -18.49
C PHE A 195 5.46 -14.38 -19.10
N PHE A 196 5.43 -13.11 -19.51
CA PHE A 196 6.63 -12.45 -19.99
C PHE A 196 7.70 -12.27 -18.92
N THR A 197 7.37 -11.92 -17.67
CA THR A 197 8.40 -11.77 -16.61
C THR A 197 8.93 -13.10 -16.12
N VAL A 198 8.08 -14.12 -15.99
CA VAL A 198 8.46 -15.50 -15.62
C VAL A 198 9.28 -16.16 -16.74
N VAL A 199 8.88 -15.98 -18.01
CA VAL A 199 9.66 -16.46 -19.15
C VAL A 199 10.96 -15.70 -19.26
N TRP A 200 10.99 -14.38 -19.00
CA TRP A 200 12.20 -13.59 -19.09
C TRP A 200 13.18 -13.88 -17.95
N ASP A 201 12.70 -14.13 -16.73
CA ASP A 201 13.53 -14.64 -15.64
C ASP A 201 14.06 -16.02 -15.97
N TRP A 202 13.22 -16.95 -16.45
CA TRP A 202 13.67 -18.27 -16.88
C TRP A 202 14.70 -18.19 -18.02
N LEU A 203 14.50 -17.31 -18.99
CA LEU A 203 15.42 -17.11 -20.12
C LEU A 203 16.74 -16.52 -19.64
N ARG A 204 16.71 -15.57 -18.70
CA ARG A 204 17.91 -14.94 -18.15
C ARG A 204 18.71 -15.91 -17.29
N THR A 205 18.05 -16.73 -16.48
CA THR A 205 18.68 -17.82 -15.71
C THR A 205 19.25 -18.88 -16.66
N GLY A 206 18.52 -19.28 -17.70
CA GLY A 206 18.99 -20.23 -18.70
C GLY A 206 20.18 -19.71 -19.52
N TRP A 207 20.18 -18.43 -19.90
CA TRP A 207 21.27 -17.80 -20.64
C TRP A 207 22.55 -17.66 -19.80
N GLY A 208 22.42 -17.37 -18.50
CA GLY A 208 23.55 -17.32 -17.57
C GLY A 208 24.31 -18.65 -17.49
N VAL A 209 23.58 -19.78 -17.48
CA VAL A 209 24.17 -21.12 -17.50
C VAL A 209 24.84 -21.42 -18.84
N PHE A 210 24.23 -21.02 -19.96
CA PHE A 210 24.80 -21.22 -21.30
C PHE A 210 26.12 -20.44 -21.51
N VAL A 211 26.19 -19.18 -21.08
CA VAL A 211 27.42 -18.36 -21.17
C VAL A 211 28.52 -18.89 -20.24
N GLY A 212 28.16 -19.39 -19.06
CA GLY A 212 29.13 -20.07 -18.17
C GLY A 212 29.74 -21.32 -18.80
N PHE A 213 28.93 -22.10 -19.54
CA PHE A 213 29.39 -23.32 -20.21
C PHE A 213 30.29 -23.03 -21.42
N THR A 214 29.97 -22.02 -22.25
CA THR A 214 30.79 -21.64 -23.40
C THR A 214 32.15 -21.07 -22.98
N THR A 215 32.20 -20.35 -21.86
CA THR A 215 33.46 -19.83 -21.30
C THR A 215 34.33 -20.95 -20.72
N GLY A 216 33.73 -22.01 -20.16
CA GLY A 216 34.44 -23.20 -19.66
C GLY A 216 35.09 -24.05 -20.75
N VAL A 217 34.46 -24.19 -21.93
CA VAL A 217 35.02 -24.98 -23.05
C VAL A 217 36.13 -24.23 -23.79
N GLY A 218 36.07 -22.89 -23.86
CA GLY A 218 37.13 -22.07 -24.47
C GLY A 218 38.48 -22.14 -23.74
N ALA A 219 38.46 -22.31 -22.41
CA ALA A 219 39.68 -22.42 -21.61
C ALA A 219 40.46 -23.72 -21.85
N VAL A 220 39.79 -24.82 -22.24
CA VAL A 220 40.45 -26.13 -22.48
C VAL A 220 41.13 -26.19 -23.85
N TRP A 221 40.59 -25.50 -24.86
CA TRP A 221 41.21 -25.44 -26.20
C TRP A 221 42.44 -24.51 -26.26
N GLY A 222 42.47 -23.44 -25.46
CA GLY A 222 43.63 -22.53 -25.36
C GLY A 222 44.90 -23.21 -24.80
N THR A 223 44.75 -24.22 -23.94
CA THR A 223 45.88 -24.96 -23.37
C THR A 223 46.49 -26.01 -24.31
N TRP A 224 45.74 -26.52 -25.30
CA TRP A 224 46.26 -27.57 -26.19
C TRP A 224 47.15 -27.04 -27.32
N SER A 225 46.96 -25.79 -27.73
CA SER A 225 47.79 -25.11 -28.74
C SER A 225 49.19 -24.74 -28.22
N LEU A 226 49.33 -24.48 -26.91
CA LEU A 226 50.64 -24.22 -26.29
C LEU A 226 51.50 -25.49 -26.18
N ILE A 227 50.89 -26.65 -25.95
CA ILE A 227 51.60 -27.93 -25.84
C ILE A 227 52.08 -28.41 -27.22
N THR A 228 51.27 -28.28 -28.27
CA THR A 228 51.66 -28.69 -29.63
C THR A 228 52.71 -27.77 -30.28
N GLY A 229 52.74 -26.48 -29.91
CA GLY A 229 53.77 -25.53 -30.32
C GLY A 229 55.17 -25.83 -29.74
N ALA A 230 55.23 -26.28 -28.48
CA ALA A 230 56.48 -26.63 -27.82
C ALA A 230 57.14 -27.90 -28.39
N VAL A 231 56.34 -28.91 -28.75
CA VAL A 231 56.83 -30.18 -29.33
C VAL A 231 57.47 -30.00 -30.71
N ARG A 232 56.98 -29.07 -31.53
CA ARG A 232 57.58 -28.76 -32.85
C ARG A 232 58.93 -28.05 -32.75
N ARG A 233 59.19 -27.28 -31.70
CA ARG A 233 60.51 -26.63 -31.49
C ARG A 233 61.56 -27.65 -31.03
N LEU A 234 61.19 -28.61 -30.19
CA LEU A 234 62.10 -29.67 -29.75
C LEU A 234 62.50 -30.65 -30.87
N ARG A 235 61.59 -30.97 -31.81
CA ARG A 235 61.93 -31.79 -32.98
C ARG A 235 62.89 -31.11 -33.97
N ARG A 236 62.93 -29.77 -34.04
CA ARG A 236 63.89 -29.06 -34.91
C ARG A 236 65.32 -29.06 -34.34
N SER A 237 65.47 -29.11 -33.01
CA SER A 237 66.79 -29.20 -32.35
C SER A 237 67.42 -30.60 -32.39
N GLN A 238 66.67 -31.65 -32.74
CA GLN A 238 67.21 -33.00 -32.93
C GLN A 238 67.60 -33.32 -34.38
N ALA A 239 67.37 -32.41 -35.33
CA ALA A 239 67.68 -32.63 -36.76
C ALA A 239 69.10 -32.16 -37.18
N SER A 240 70.03 -31.94 -36.24
CA SER A 240 71.39 -31.47 -36.55
C SER A 240 72.51 -32.15 -35.74
N ALA A 241 72.25 -33.32 -35.18
CA ALA A 241 73.30 -34.13 -34.56
C ALA A 241 73.02 -35.61 -34.80
N ASP A 242 73.30 -36.09 -36.02
CA ASP A 242 73.91 -37.41 -36.21
C ASP A 242 74.29 -37.59 -37.69
N ASP A 243 75.59 -37.47 -37.97
CA ASP A 243 76.22 -37.84 -39.23
C ASP A 243 77.11 -39.08 -38.96
N SER A 244 76.58 -40.25 -39.34
CA SER A 244 77.25 -41.50 -39.77
C SER A 244 78.19 -42.27 -38.81
N PRO A 245 78.46 -43.60 -38.99
CA PRO A 245 77.92 -44.58 -39.94
C PRO A 245 77.47 -45.95 -39.33
N GLU A 246 76.67 -46.68 -40.13
CA GLU A 246 76.36 -48.14 -40.18
C GLU A 246 77.58 -49.09 -39.99
N PRO A 247 77.46 -50.46 -39.98
CA PRO A 247 76.31 -51.39 -39.89
C PRO A 247 76.58 -52.65 -38.99
N HIS A 248 75.57 -53.48 -38.70
CA HIS A 248 75.56 -54.93 -39.08
C HIS A 248 74.27 -55.65 -38.59
N PRO A 249 73.82 -56.69 -39.34
CA PRO A 249 72.59 -57.46 -39.14
C PRO A 249 72.83 -58.70 -38.27
N GLU A 250 71.81 -59.56 -38.17
CA GLU A 250 71.62 -60.72 -37.26
C GLU A 250 70.94 -60.27 -35.94
N ASP A 251 69.84 -60.84 -35.48
CA ASP A 251 69.34 -62.20 -35.62
C ASP A 251 67.84 -62.27 -35.26
N THR A 252 67.07 -62.92 -36.14
CA THR A 252 66.12 -64.05 -35.91
C THR A 252 65.18 -64.08 -34.66
N PRO A 253 63.89 -64.50 -34.82
CA PRO A 253 62.76 -64.27 -33.90
C PRO A 253 62.60 -65.42 -32.86
N PRO A 254 61.61 -65.46 -31.92
CA PRO A 254 60.23 -65.87 -32.23
C PRO A 254 59.14 -65.27 -31.26
N PRO A 255 57.84 -65.60 -31.42
CA PRO A 255 56.71 -64.93 -30.77
C PRO A 255 56.49 -65.44 -29.33
N VAL A 256 55.64 -64.80 -28.53
CA VAL A 256 54.80 -65.43 -27.46
C VAL A 256 53.99 -64.35 -26.74
N GLY A 257 52.70 -64.62 -26.53
CA GLY A 257 52.01 -64.22 -25.29
C GLY A 257 50.85 -63.22 -25.37
N GLU A 258 49.68 -63.68 -25.83
CA GLU A 258 48.39 -63.39 -25.15
C GLU A 258 48.43 -63.91 -23.68
N PRO A 259 47.40 -63.77 -22.82
CA PRO A 259 46.40 -62.74 -22.56
C PRO A 259 46.36 -62.37 -21.05
N ARG A 260 45.51 -61.42 -20.63
CA ARG A 260 44.79 -61.29 -19.32
C ARG A 260 44.37 -59.83 -19.15
N GLY A 261 43.12 -59.46 -18.86
CA GLY A 261 42.07 -60.18 -18.17
C GLY A 261 42.11 -59.83 -16.67
N THR A 262 41.50 -58.70 -16.29
CA THR A 262 40.96 -58.35 -14.95
C THR A 262 40.00 -57.19 -15.22
N GLN A 263 38.70 -57.43 -15.30
CA GLN A 263 37.75 -57.52 -14.17
C GLN A 263 37.72 -56.22 -13.37
#